data_AF-A0A7C9AUU5-F1
#
_entry.id   AF-A0A7C9AUU5-F1
#
_cell.length_a   1.000
_cell.length_b   1.000
_cell.length_c   1.000
_cell.angle_alpha   90.00
_cell.angle_beta   90.00
_cell.angle_gamma   90.00
#
_symmetry.space_group_name_H-M   'P 1'
#
loop_
_entity.id
_entity.type
_entity.pdbx_description
1 polymer ?
#
loop_
_entity_poly.entity_id
_entity_poly.type
_entity_poly.pdbx_seq_one_letter_code
_entity_poly.pdbx_strand_id
1 'polypeptide(L)'
;PILESLVNGRAKALRKNGYGRLPSVLVLLPTRELATQVYADFEAYGGALGLVSCCVYGGAPFQSQIISLKRGADIVVGTPGRVKDLMEKGCLNVGLLLFRVLDEADEMLRMGFVDDVELILGKVG
;
A
#
# COMPACT_ATOMS: atom_id res chain seq x y z
N PRO A 1 3.70 9.67 -13.21
CA PRO A 1 2.21 9.68 -13.18
C PRO A 1 1.60 9.65 -11.78
N ILE A 2 1.82 8.60 -10.96
CA ILE A 2 1.20 8.49 -9.61
C ILE A 2 1.75 9.56 -8.67
N LEU A 3 3.08 9.66 -8.52
CA LEU A 3 3.71 10.66 -7.65
C LEU A 3 3.30 12.08 -8.00
N GLU A 4 3.32 12.41 -9.30
CA GLU A 4 2.88 13.70 -9.82
C GLU A 4 1.42 14.00 -9.46
N SER A 5 0.51 13.03 -9.60
CA SER A 5 -0.89 13.21 -9.22
C SER A 5 -1.08 13.39 -7.71
N LEU A 6 -0.23 12.78 -6.86
CA LEU A 6 -0.27 12.96 -5.41
C LEU A 6 0.20 14.35 -4.97
N VAL A 7 1.11 14.97 -5.72
CA VAL A 7 1.65 16.30 -5.40
C VAL A 7 0.92 17.45 -6.11
N ASN A 8 0.33 17.18 -7.26
CA ASN A 8 -0.32 18.17 -8.11
C ASN A 8 -1.76 17.71 -8.41
N GLY A 9 -2.73 18.19 -7.62
CA GLY A 9 -4.16 17.99 -7.90
C GLY A 9 -5.01 17.60 -6.70
N ARG A 10 -6.16 16.98 -6.99
CA ARG A 10 -7.19 16.60 -6.00
C ARG A 10 -6.65 15.71 -4.87
N ALA A 11 -5.69 14.84 -5.16
CA ALA A 11 -5.10 13.96 -4.16
C ALA A 11 -4.34 14.74 -3.06
N LYS A 12 -3.62 15.81 -3.42
CA LYS A 12 -2.98 16.71 -2.44
C LYS A 12 -4.00 17.41 -1.55
N ALA A 13 -5.12 17.85 -2.11
CA ALA A 13 -6.18 18.51 -1.34
C ALA A 13 -6.88 17.56 -0.35
N LEU A 14 -6.94 16.26 -0.67
CA LEU A 14 -7.50 15.22 0.21
C LEU A 14 -6.49 14.74 1.27
N ARG A 15 -5.20 15.07 1.12
CA ARG A 15 -4.14 14.64 2.03
C ARG A 15 -4.28 15.31 3.39
N LYS A 16 -4.61 14.53 4.41
CA LYS A 16 -4.66 14.98 5.81
C LYS A 16 -3.33 14.71 6.51
N ASN A 17 -2.58 15.75 6.84
CA ASN A 17 -1.38 15.57 7.66
C ASN A 17 -1.77 15.16 9.10
N GLY A 18 -1.08 14.17 9.67
CA GLY A 18 -1.33 13.71 11.03
C GLY A 18 -1.16 12.20 11.22
N TYR A 19 -1.18 11.78 12.48
CA TYR A 19 -1.13 10.38 12.91
C TYR A 19 -2.38 9.64 12.42
N GLY A 20 -2.22 8.39 11.99
CA GLY A 20 -3.32 7.58 11.47
C GLY A 20 -3.87 8.03 10.12
N ARG A 21 -3.12 8.83 9.35
CA ARG A 21 -3.48 9.14 7.95
C ARG A 21 -3.66 7.85 7.15
N LEU A 22 -4.79 7.75 6.47
CA LEU A 22 -5.10 6.62 5.59
C LEU A 22 -4.38 6.74 4.24
N PRO A 23 -3.96 5.61 3.65
CA PRO A 23 -3.31 5.61 2.35
C PRO A 23 -4.27 6.02 1.24
N SER A 24 -3.68 6.68 0.24
CA SER A 24 -4.34 7.03 -1.03
C SER A 24 -3.85 6.18 -2.20
N VAL A 25 -2.72 5.47 -2.02
CA VAL A 25 -2.15 4.53 -2.98
C VAL A 25 -1.90 3.20 -2.31
N LEU A 26 -2.30 2.12 -2.98
CA LEU A 26 -1.91 0.75 -2.66
C LEU A 26 -1.25 0.11 -3.88
N VAL A 27 -0.08 -0.48 -3.66
CA VAL A 27 0.65 -1.26 -4.67
C VAL A 27 0.82 -2.68 -4.14
N LEU A 28 0.26 -3.66 -4.86
CA LEU A 28 0.37 -5.07 -4.54
C LEU A 28 1.42 -5.74 -5.43
N LEU A 29 2.35 -6.46 -4.78
CA LEU A 29 3.44 -7.23 -5.42
C LEU A 29 3.39 -8.69 -4.93
N PRO A 30 3.77 -9.68 -5.75
CA PRO A 30 3.66 -11.09 -5.37
C PRO A 30 4.67 -11.50 -4.29
N THR A 31 5.84 -10.84 -4.23
CA THR A 31 6.94 -11.22 -3.33
C THR A 31 7.39 -10.07 -2.43
N ARG A 32 8.05 -10.43 -1.33
CA ARG A 32 8.65 -9.48 -0.39
C ARG A 32 9.76 -8.67 -1.08
N GLU A 33 10.56 -9.34 -1.89
CA GLU A 33 11.72 -8.77 -2.55
C GLU A 33 11.29 -7.65 -3.51
N LEU A 34 10.28 -7.91 -4.34
CA LEU A 34 9.68 -6.89 -5.22
C LEU A 34 9.02 -5.76 -4.43
N ALA A 35 8.25 -6.10 -3.39
CA ALA A 35 7.63 -5.08 -2.52
C ALA A 35 8.67 -4.15 -1.87
N THR A 36 9.83 -4.70 -1.48
CA THR A 36 10.91 -3.93 -0.85
C THR A 36 11.63 -3.04 -1.86
N GLN A 37 11.83 -3.53 -3.10
CA GLN A 37 12.42 -2.74 -4.19
C GLN A 37 11.52 -1.56 -4.58
N VAL A 38 10.24 -1.82 -4.85
CA VAL A 38 9.28 -0.77 -5.20
C VAL A 38 9.09 0.23 -4.06
N TYR A 39 9.11 -0.23 -2.81
CA TYR A 39 9.10 0.66 -1.65
C TYR A 39 10.31 1.60 -1.62
N ALA A 40 11.52 1.11 -1.91
CA ALA A 40 12.72 1.94 -1.93
C ALA A 40 12.63 3.06 -2.98
N ASP A 41 12.01 2.79 -4.13
CA ASP A 41 11.73 3.82 -5.13
C ASP A 41 10.75 4.87 -4.60
N PHE A 42 9.65 4.45 -3.96
CA PHE A 42 8.70 5.38 -3.36
C PHE A 42 9.29 6.22 -2.24
N GLU A 43 10.19 5.67 -1.43
CA GLU A 43 10.91 6.44 -0.41
C GLU A 43 11.85 7.46 -1.05
N ALA A 44 12.62 7.06 -2.06
CA ALA A 44 13.59 7.93 -2.72
C ALA A 44 12.91 9.11 -3.43
N TYR A 45 11.88 8.84 -4.22
CA TYR A 45 11.22 9.86 -5.03
C TYR A 45 10.09 10.57 -4.27
N GLY A 46 9.30 9.82 -3.49
CA GLY A 46 8.16 10.35 -2.74
C GLY A 46 8.58 11.09 -1.46
N GLY A 47 9.64 10.64 -0.79
CA GLY A 47 10.17 11.28 0.42
C GLY A 47 10.63 12.71 0.16
N ALA A 48 11.30 12.95 -0.97
CA ALA A 48 11.69 14.30 -1.42
C ALA A 48 10.49 15.24 -1.66
N LEU A 49 9.31 14.66 -1.88
CA LEU A 49 8.04 15.36 -2.10
C LEU A 49 7.17 15.43 -0.82
N GLY A 50 7.71 14.97 0.32
CA GLY A 50 7.01 14.93 1.59
C GLY A 50 5.86 13.92 1.64
N LEU A 51 5.91 12.88 0.80
CA LEU A 51 5.03 11.72 0.88
C LEU A 51 5.65 10.69 1.83
N VAL A 52 4.80 10.00 2.59
CA VAL A 52 5.21 8.92 3.49
C VAL A 52 4.78 7.60 2.90
N SER A 53 5.71 6.66 2.76
CA SER A 53 5.40 5.32 2.29
C SER A 53 5.58 4.28 3.39
N CYS A 54 4.92 3.12 3.25
CA CYS A 54 5.05 2.00 4.17
C CYS A 54 5.07 0.69 3.40
N CYS A 55 5.99 -0.22 3.73
CA CYS A 55 6.08 -1.55 3.14
C CYS A 55 5.56 -2.63 4.09
N VAL A 56 4.68 -3.51 3.60
CA VAL A 56 4.05 -4.58 4.39
C VAL A 56 4.13 -5.92 3.66
N TYR A 57 4.72 -6.93 4.30
CA TYR A 57 4.87 -8.27 3.71
C TYR A 57 4.99 -9.36 4.77
N GLY A 58 4.74 -10.61 4.36
CA GLY A 58 4.84 -11.82 5.18
C GLY A 58 6.27 -12.14 5.66
N GLY A 59 6.41 -12.97 6.70
CA GLY A 59 7.73 -13.36 7.22
C GLY A 59 8.47 -12.29 8.05
N ALA A 60 7.88 -11.11 8.23
CA ALA A 60 8.35 -10.08 9.17
C ALA A 60 7.30 -9.81 10.27
N PRO A 61 7.70 -9.34 11.47
CA PRO A 61 6.79 -9.05 12.56
C PRO A 61 5.67 -8.06 12.18
N PHE A 62 4.45 -8.33 12.62
CA PHE A 62 3.32 -7.41 12.45
C PHE A 62 3.56 -6.06 13.11
N GLN A 63 4.15 -6.07 14.31
CA GLN A 63 4.21 -4.88 15.16
C GLN A 63 4.96 -3.70 14.52
N SER A 64 6.06 -3.96 13.82
CA SER A 64 6.82 -2.89 13.13
C SER A 64 6.02 -2.27 11.98
N GLN A 65 5.28 -3.10 11.23
CA GLN A 65 4.41 -2.66 10.15
C GLN A 65 3.20 -1.89 10.70
N ILE A 66 2.58 -2.36 11.78
CA ILE A 66 1.47 -1.67 12.46
C ILE A 66 1.92 -0.30 12.98
N ILE A 67 3.10 -0.20 13.60
CA ILE A 67 3.63 1.10 14.08
C ILE A 67 3.81 2.06 12.92
N SER A 68 4.34 1.59 11.79
CA SER A 68 4.55 2.40 10.59
C SER A 68 3.21 2.88 10.00
N LEU A 69 2.22 2.00 9.88
CA LEU A 69 0.88 2.36 9.45
C LEU A 69 0.20 3.35 10.39
N LYS A 70 0.33 3.17 11.72
CA LYS A 70 -0.25 4.09 12.71
C LYS A 70 0.35 5.50 12.64
N ARG A 71 1.64 5.64 12.28
CA ARG A 71 2.23 6.97 12.02
C ARG A 71 1.56 7.69 10.85
N GLY A 72 0.90 6.93 9.96
CA GLY A 72 0.20 7.41 8.78
C GLY A 72 1.06 7.26 7.53
N ALA A 73 0.46 6.76 6.45
CA ALA A 73 1.11 6.54 5.17
C ALA A 73 0.26 7.10 4.03
N ASP A 74 0.88 7.74 3.05
CA ASP A 74 0.23 8.14 1.79
C ASP A 74 0.18 6.96 0.81
N ILE A 75 1.21 6.12 0.85
CA ILE A 75 1.47 5.02 -0.08
C ILE A 75 1.74 3.76 0.75
N VAL A 76 1.02 2.68 0.45
CA VAL A 76 1.32 1.34 0.98
C VAL A 76 1.77 0.46 -0.17
N VAL A 77 2.93 -0.18 0.00
CA VAL A 77 3.45 -1.20 -0.90
C VAL A 77 3.44 -2.52 -0.13
N GLY A 78 2.96 -3.61 -0.71
CA GLY A 78 2.95 -4.86 0.04
C GLY A 78 2.53 -6.11 -0.71
N THR A 79 2.65 -7.25 -0.01
CA THR A 79 2.19 -8.55 -0.53
C THR A 79 0.74 -8.82 -0.16
N PRO A 80 -0.07 -9.47 -1.03
CA PRO A 80 -1.51 -9.66 -0.82
C PRO A 80 -1.86 -10.22 0.56
N GLY A 81 -1.29 -11.37 0.94
CA GLY A 81 -1.59 -12.00 2.22
C GLY A 81 -1.37 -11.08 3.44
N ARG A 82 -0.28 -10.30 3.47
CA ARG A 82 -0.03 -9.39 4.60
C ARG A 82 -0.94 -8.17 4.59
N VAL A 83 -1.24 -7.62 3.42
CA VAL A 83 -2.18 -6.51 3.29
C VAL A 83 -3.56 -6.93 3.81
N LYS A 84 -4.04 -8.11 3.38
CA LYS A 84 -5.28 -8.72 3.90
C LYS A 84 -5.23 -8.90 5.42
N ASP A 85 -4.19 -9.54 5.96
CA ASP A 85 -4.07 -9.77 7.41
C ASP A 85 -4.18 -8.45 8.20
N LEU A 86 -3.54 -7.39 7.72
CA LEU A 86 -3.57 -6.07 8.36
C LEU A 86 -4.93 -5.39 8.24
N MET A 87 -5.65 -5.61 7.13
CA MET A 87 -7.03 -5.14 6.96
C MET A 87 -7.99 -5.86 7.90
N GLU A 88 -7.92 -7.20 7.97
CA GLU A 88 -8.77 -8.01 8.86
C GLU A 88 -8.53 -7.69 10.34
N LYS A 89 -7.29 -7.36 10.71
CA LYS A 89 -6.95 -6.87 12.06
C LYS A 89 -7.36 -5.42 12.33
N GLY A 90 -7.97 -4.73 11.38
CA GLY A 90 -8.32 -3.31 11.50
C GLY A 90 -7.13 -2.36 11.60
N CYS A 91 -5.94 -2.82 11.23
CA CYS A 91 -4.69 -2.05 11.30
C CYS A 91 -4.40 -1.26 10.02
N LEU A 92 -4.96 -1.69 8.90
CA LEU A 92 -4.89 -1.01 7.61
C LEU A 92 -6.31 -0.77 7.08
N ASN A 93 -6.62 0.48 6.74
CA ASN A 93 -7.88 0.85 6.11
C ASN A 93 -7.59 1.43 4.72
N VAL A 94 -8.12 0.76 3.69
CA VAL A 94 -7.94 1.09 2.27
C VAL A 94 -9.16 1.81 1.65
N GLY A 95 -10.06 2.33 2.48
CA GLY A 95 -11.30 2.97 2.02
C GLY A 95 -11.12 4.30 1.28
N LEU A 96 -9.93 4.92 1.35
CA LEU A 96 -9.63 6.22 0.71
C LEU A 96 -8.63 6.10 -0.45
N LEU A 97 -8.42 4.89 -0.98
CA LEU A 97 -7.54 4.69 -2.13
C LEU A 97 -8.06 5.43 -3.37
N LEU A 98 -7.20 6.28 -3.92
CA LEU A 98 -7.35 6.92 -5.24
C LEU A 98 -6.69 6.07 -6.32
N PHE A 99 -5.63 5.34 -5.96
CA PHE A 99 -4.89 4.47 -6.87
C PHE A 99 -4.74 3.08 -6.26
N ARG A 100 -4.97 2.07 -7.10
CA ARG A 100 -4.76 0.66 -6.82
C ARG A 100 -3.90 0.11 -7.94
N VAL A 101 -2.73 -0.42 -7.61
CA VAL A 101 -1.78 -0.96 -8.58
C VAL A 101 -1.55 -2.43 -8.26
N LEU A 102 -1.71 -3.28 -9.26
CA LEU A 102 -1.31 -4.68 -9.24
C LEU A 102 -0.19 -4.84 -10.25
N ASP A 103 0.94 -5.36 -9.79
CA ASP A 103 2.08 -5.66 -10.64
C ASP A 103 2.43 -7.13 -10.51
N GLU A 104 2.76 -7.79 -11.62
CA GLU A 104 2.88 -9.25 -11.73
C GLU A 104 1.62 -10.01 -11.27
N ALA A 105 0.43 -9.55 -11.70
CA ALA A 105 -0.85 -10.13 -11.31
C ALA A 105 -0.96 -11.62 -11.68
N ASP A 106 -0.40 -12.04 -12.81
CA ASP A 106 -0.38 -13.44 -13.24
C ASP A 106 0.43 -14.34 -12.29
N GLU A 107 1.52 -13.82 -11.71
CA GLU A 107 2.27 -14.51 -10.67
C GLU A 107 1.45 -14.62 -9.38
N MET A 108 0.75 -13.55 -8.98
CA MET A 108 -0.15 -13.61 -7.82
C MET A 108 -1.24 -14.69 -8.00
N LEU A 109 -1.79 -14.85 -9.22
CA LEU A 109 -2.73 -15.93 -9.51
C LEU A 109 -2.07 -17.31 -9.36
N ARG A 110 -0.85 -17.51 -9.90
CA ARG A 110 -0.09 -18.78 -9.76
C ARG A 110 0.23 -19.13 -8.31
N MET A 111 0.51 -18.12 -7.49
CA MET A 111 0.78 -18.28 -6.06
C MET A 111 -0.49 -18.48 -5.21
N GLY A 112 -1.68 -18.41 -5.81
CA GLY A 112 -2.95 -18.60 -5.12
C GLY A 112 -3.46 -17.38 -4.36
N PHE A 113 -2.99 -16.17 -4.69
CA PHE A 113 -3.44 -14.93 -4.03
C PHE A 113 -4.76 -14.36 -4.59
N VAL A 114 -5.50 -15.11 -5.42
CA VAL A 114 -6.72 -14.62 -6.08
C VAL A 114 -7.72 -14.05 -5.09
N ASP A 115 -8.10 -14.83 -4.08
CA ASP A 115 -9.09 -14.43 -3.08
C ASP A 115 -8.61 -13.24 -2.24
N ASP A 116 -7.31 -13.20 -1.92
CA ASP A 116 -6.73 -12.10 -1.15
C ASP A 116 -6.78 -10.80 -1.95
N VAL A 117 -6.42 -10.85 -3.23
CA VAL A 117 -6.47 -9.70 -4.14
C VAL A 117 -7.90 -9.21 -4.33
N GLU A 118 -8.86 -10.11 -4.58
CA GLU A 118 -10.28 -9.76 -4.71
C GLU A 118 -10.83 -9.08 -3.44
N LEU A 119 -10.46 -9.59 -2.26
CA LEU A 119 -10.86 -9.00 -0.99
C LEU A 119 -10.28 -7.59 -0.81
N ILE A 120 -9.00 -7.40 -1.13
CA ILE A 120 -8.30 -6.13 -0.95
C ILE A 120 -8.83 -5.06 -1.91
N LEU A 121 -9.02 -5.43 -3.18
CA LEU A 121 -9.47 -4.48 -4.19
C LEU A 121 -10.97 -4.22 -4.14
N GLY A 122 -11.73 -5.13 -3.52
CA GLY A 122 -13.17 -5.19 -3.66
C GLY A 122 -13.56 -5.78 -5.01
N LYS A 123 -14.71 -6.47 -5.07
CA LYS A 123 -15.26 -6.95 -6.34
C LYS A 123 -15.48 -5.78 -7.29
N VAL A 124 -14.96 -5.89 -8.50
CA VAL A 124 -15.39 -5.05 -9.63
C VAL A 124 -16.79 -5.54 -9.97
N GLY A 125 -17.80 -4.88 -9.40
CA GLY A 125 -19.21 -5.10 -9.71
C GLY A 125 -19.60 -4.40 -11.01
#